data_AF-A0A3C0UV05-F1
#
_entry.id   AF-A0A3C0UV05-F1
#
_cell.length_a   1.000
_cell.length_b   1.000
_cell.length_c   1.000
_cell.angle_alpha   90.00
_cell.angle_beta   90.00
_cell.angle_gamma   90.00
#
_symmetry.space_group_name_H-M   'P 1'
#
loop_
_entity.id
_entity.type
_entity.pdbx_description
1 polymer ?
#
loop_
_entity_poly.entity_id
_entity_poly.type
_entity_poly.pdbx_seq_one_letter_code
_entity_poly.pdbx_strand_id
1 'polypeptide(L)'
;MRFFLNKAFFLGFAALTWYGCARNTNENSKPTAVPVKLVTHKEAVDSLRKDTTAPLKALIVSPLSEKQLASFFGEHDITPLLFMADAEGGYANRFDGFYGADHYRIEFYFSEVRRDSLNPTVYYVKGKNRYKKNITPFEGTVTFDKLATFKDPNHNEEHYDNDEFALKESYSAQATFDFKENAVFKGSGVFSGKMFLDFYERKDGTIDLWYYSQNAPAQGSGFKFDGNWRNYKTNQTKPVVWAKDLFIFANDILTDFSIGERDVEINKKYRHLGWDNYWENDEWWHDTPTIQ
;
A
#
# COMPACT_ATOMS: atom_id res chain seq x y z
N MET A 1 27.95 62.64 22.88
CA MET A 1 28.90 63.64 22.37
C MET A 1 28.74 63.68 20.85
N ARG A 2 28.09 64.74 20.32
CA ARG A 2 28.06 65.07 18.88
C ARG A 2 29.44 65.62 18.48
N PHE A 3 29.86 65.49 17.22
CA PHE A 3 30.33 66.59 16.33
C PHE A 3 30.78 66.01 14.97
N PHE A 4 30.00 66.25 13.89
CA PHE A 4 30.32 67.04 12.67
C PHE A 4 31.46 66.49 11.77
N LEU A 5 31.15 65.97 10.57
CA LEU A 5 31.08 66.65 9.24
C LEU A 5 32.42 67.19 8.70
N ASN A 6 32.92 66.67 7.57
CA ASN A 6 33.34 67.54 6.47
C ASN A 6 33.43 66.86 5.09
N LYS A 7 32.95 67.60 4.08
CA LYS A 7 32.96 67.33 2.64
C LYS A 7 34.13 68.08 1.99
N ALA A 8 34.66 67.56 0.87
CA ALA A 8 35.10 68.33 -0.32
C ALA A 8 35.45 67.33 -1.44
N PHE A 9 34.74 67.21 -2.57
CA PHE A 9 34.54 68.09 -3.74
C PHE A 9 35.47 67.72 -4.92
N PHE A 10 34.88 67.30 -6.06
CA PHE A 10 35.11 67.77 -7.45
C PHE A 10 34.32 66.85 -8.42
N LEU A 11 33.13 67.25 -8.88
CA LEU A 11 32.83 67.96 -10.15
C LEU A 11 33.24 67.22 -11.44
N GLY A 12 32.23 66.73 -12.18
CA GLY A 12 32.33 66.27 -13.57
C GLY A 12 30.93 66.01 -14.15
N PHE A 13 30.58 66.77 -15.18
CA PHE A 13 29.24 67.00 -15.74
C PHE A 13 28.61 65.81 -16.52
N ALA A 14 27.28 65.73 -16.40
CA ALA A 14 26.25 65.46 -17.42
C ALA A 14 26.43 64.36 -18.49
N ALA A 15 25.46 63.43 -18.52
CA ALA A 15 24.60 63.22 -19.69
C ALA A 15 23.35 62.42 -19.31
N LEU A 16 22.19 63.06 -19.48
CA LEU A 16 20.89 62.39 -19.56
C LEU A 16 20.81 61.63 -20.88
N THR A 17 20.54 60.33 -20.82
CA THR A 17 19.79 59.65 -21.89
C THR A 17 18.79 58.70 -21.25
N TRP A 18 17.52 59.09 -21.35
CA TRP A 18 16.40 58.15 -21.30
C TRP A 18 16.57 57.14 -22.43
N TYR A 19 16.73 55.87 -22.09
CA TYR A 19 16.37 54.78 -22.96
C TYR A 19 15.31 53.95 -22.26
N GLY A 20 14.06 54.11 -22.73
CA GLY A 20 12.99 53.19 -22.42
C GLY A 20 13.35 51.81 -22.96
N CYS A 21 13.36 50.80 -22.08
CA CYS A 21 13.41 49.42 -22.52
C CYS A 21 12.06 49.07 -23.14
N ALA A 22 11.99 49.17 -24.48
CA ALA A 22 11.01 48.43 -25.26
C ALA A 22 11.27 46.94 -25.03
N ARG A 23 10.35 46.26 -24.33
CA ARG A 23 10.30 44.81 -24.32
C ARG A 23 9.88 44.36 -25.72
N ASN A 24 10.84 43.86 -26.50
CA ASN A 24 10.55 43.02 -27.65
C ASN A 24 9.89 41.74 -27.14
N THR A 25 8.55 41.70 -27.19
CA THR A 25 7.80 40.45 -27.08
C THR A 25 8.04 39.66 -28.37
N ASN A 26 9.03 38.77 -28.33
CA ASN A 26 9.18 37.71 -29.31
C ASN A 26 8.06 36.70 -29.02
N GLU A 27 6.91 36.85 -29.69
CA GLU A 27 5.72 35.98 -29.53
C GLU A 27 5.91 34.53 -30.04
N ASN A 28 7.12 34.13 -30.42
CA ASN A 28 7.37 32.84 -31.08
C ASN A 28 8.19 31.81 -30.28
N SER A 29 8.19 31.90 -28.95
CA SER A 29 8.66 30.77 -28.13
C SER A 29 7.64 30.44 -27.04
N LYS A 30 6.50 29.87 -27.44
CA LYS A 30 5.77 29.00 -26.51
C LYS A 30 6.71 27.84 -26.19
N PRO A 31 7.04 27.58 -24.92
CA PRO A 31 7.65 26.31 -24.56
C PRO A 31 6.70 25.23 -25.05
N THR A 32 7.15 24.41 -25.99
CA THR A 32 6.45 23.18 -26.33
C THR A 32 6.43 22.39 -25.04
N ALA A 33 5.29 22.42 -24.32
CA ALA A 33 5.09 21.57 -23.18
C ALA A 33 5.30 20.14 -23.70
N VAL A 34 6.43 19.53 -23.33
CA VAL A 34 6.63 18.11 -23.57
C VAL A 34 5.45 17.46 -22.84
N PRO A 35 4.54 16.76 -23.54
CA PRO A 35 3.42 16.12 -22.88
C PRO A 35 4.03 15.18 -21.85
N VAL A 36 3.81 15.48 -20.57
CA VAL A 36 4.19 14.58 -19.49
C VAL A 36 3.37 13.33 -19.74
N LYS A 37 4.02 12.26 -20.20
CA LYS A 37 3.37 10.97 -20.37
C LYS A 37 2.86 10.58 -18.98
N LEU A 38 1.55 10.48 -18.83
CA LEU A 38 0.93 10.03 -17.59
C LEU A 38 1.43 8.61 -17.32
N VAL A 39 2.06 8.44 -16.16
CA VAL A 39 2.59 7.16 -15.67
C VAL A 39 1.49 6.55 -14.81
N THR A 40 0.99 5.38 -15.21
CA THR A 40 0.06 4.59 -14.38
C THR A 40 0.76 4.10 -13.12
N HIS A 41 0.02 3.73 -12.05
CA HIS A 41 0.64 3.14 -10.85
C HIS A 41 1.52 1.92 -11.20
N LYS A 42 1.11 1.11 -12.20
CA LYS A 42 1.92 0.02 -12.76
C LYS A 42 3.29 0.48 -13.30
N GLU A 43 3.32 1.61 -14.01
CA GLU A 43 4.56 2.18 -14.57
C GLU A 43 5.40 2.88 -13.49
N ALA A 44 4.79 3.33 -12.38
CA ALA A 44 5.51 3.92 -11.24
C ALA A 44 6.22 2.86 -10.36
N VAL A 45 5.64 1.64 -10.30
CA VAL A 45 6.22 0.49 -9.56
C VAL A 45 7.50 -0.03 -10.24
N ASP A 46 7.75 0.31 -11.51
CA ASP A 46 8.90 -0.19 -12.29
C ASP A 46 10.22 0.56 -12.02
N SER A 47 10.30 1.34 -10.94
CA SER A 47 11.47 2.19 -10.63
C SER A 47 12.73 1.40 -10.22
N LEU A 48 12.58 0.16 -9.75
CA LEU A 48 13.69 -0.68 -9.30
C LEU A 48 14.17 -1.70 -10.34
N ARG A 49 13.54 -1.74 -11.50
CA ARG A 49 13.85 -2.71 -12.54
C ARG A 49 15.10 -2.31 -13.32
N LYS A 50 16.03 -3.27 -13.48
CA LYS A 50 17.27 -3.10 -14.24
C LYS A 50 17.03 -2.68 -15.69
N ASP A 51 16.03 -3.30 -16.31
CA ASP A 51 15.67 -3.09 -17.71
C ASP A 51 14.17 -3.28 -17.89
N THR A 52 13.45 -2.16 -18.03
CA THR A 52 12.00 -2.09 -18.22
C THR A 52 11.54 -2.61 -19.57
N THR A 53 12.46 -2.79 -20.54
CA THR A 53 12.17 -3.22 -21.92
C THR A 53 12.26 -4.73 -22.12
N ALA A 54 12.97 -5.44 -21.26
CA ALA A 54 13.07 -6.91 -21.32
C ALA A 54 11.75 -7.61 -20.92
N PRO A 55 11.61 -8.93 -21.11
CA PRO A 55 10.60 -9.71 -20.42
C PRO A 55 10.96 -9.91 -18.94
N LEU A 56 9.96 -9.99 -18.06
CA LEU A 56 10.16 -10.33 -16.65
C LEU A 56 10.70 -11.76 -16.52
N LYS A 57 11.79 -11.90 -15.77
CA LYS A 57 12.35 -13.19 -15.35
C LYS A 57 11.60 -13.69 -14.11
N ALA A 58 11.49 -15.01 -13.98
CA ALA A 58 10.89 -15.63 -12.81
C ALA A 58 11.74 -15.38 -11.54
N LEU A 59 11.08 -15.30 -10.39
CA LEU A 59 11.76 -15.26 -9.10
C LEU A 59 12.55 -16.54 -8.87
N ILE A 60 13.72 -16.38 -8.24
CA ILE A 60 14.50 -17.51 -7.74
C ILE A 60 14.00 -17.78 -6.33
N VAL A 61 13.20 -18.83 -6.15
CA VAL A 61 12.53 -19.17 -4.88
C VAL A 61 13.19 -20.39 -4.24
N SER A 62 13.52 -20.30 -2.96
CA SER A 62 14.08 -21.39 -2.16
C SER A 62 13.14 -21.70 -0.99
N PRO A 63 12.30 -22.75 -1.09
CA PRO A 63 11.37 -23.12 -0.02
C PRO A 63 12.09 -23.51 1.27
N LEU A 64 11.56 -23.08 2.41
CA LEU A 64 12.01 -23.50 3.74
C LEU A 64 11.21 -24.72 4.19
N SER A 65 11.87 -25.63 4.92
CA SER A 65 11.20 -26.76 5.57
C SER A 65 10.26 -26.29 6.69
N GLU A 66 9.31 -27.14 7.10
CA GLU A 66 8.42 -26.87 8.24
C GLU A 66 9.17 -26.53 9.53
N LYS A 67 10.32 -27.18 9.77
CA LYS A 67 11.19 -26.88 10.92
C LYS A 67 11.77 -25.47 10.84
N GLN A 68 12.24 -25.06 9.66
CA GLN A 68 12.78 -23.71 9.47
C GLN A 68 11.68 -22.65 9.56
N LEU A 69 10.47 -22.95 9.04
CA LEU A 69 9.30 -22.11 9.23
C LEU A 69 8.97 -21.92 10.72
N ALA A 70 8.88 -23.02 11.48
CA ALA A 70 8.60 -22.96 12.91
C ALA A 70 9.67 -22.19 13.69
N SER A 71 10.96 -22.38 13.36
CA SER A 71 12.07 -21.61 13.96
C SER A 71 11.92 -20.12 13.65
N PHE A 72 11.70 -19.77 12.37
CA PHE A 72 11.56 -18.40 11.93
C PHE A 72 10.43 -17.69 12.69
N PHE A 73 9.23 -18.25 12.71
CA PHE A 73 8.10 -17.65 13.42
C PHE A 73 8.27 -17.67 14.95
N GLY A 74 9.05 -18.60 15.50
CA GLY A 74 9.41 -18.61 16.91
C GLY A 74 10.34 -17.45 17.30
N GLU A 75 11.29 -17.13 16.42
CA GLU A 75 12.29 -16.07 16.61
C GLU A 75 11.76 -14.69 16.24
N HIS A 76 10.86 -14.61 15.25
CA HIS A 76 10.35 -13.35 14.70
C HIS A 76 8.85 -13.21 14.92
N ASP A 77 8.45 -12.12 15.56
CA ASP A 77 7.04 -11.71 15.65
C ASP A 77 6.71 -10.80 14.46
N ILE A 78 5.89 -11.30 13.52
CA ILE A 78 5.50 -10.53 12.33
C ILE A 78 4.22 -9.71 12.55
N THR A 79 3.67 -9.66 13.78
CA THR A 79 2.50 -8.83 14.10
C THR A 79 2.63 -7.40 13.56
N PRO A 80 3.80 -6.71 13.66
CA PRO A 80 3.95 -5.35 13.14
C PRO A 80 3.73 -5.20 11.63
N LEU A 81 3.92 -6.27 10.85
CA LEU A 81 3.66 -6.26 9.40
C LEU A 81 2.16 -6.28 9.08
N LEU A 82 1.35 -6.82 9.99
CA LEU A 82 -0.09 -7.00 9.80
C LEU A 82 -0.92 -5.93 10.53
N PHE A 83 -0.34 -5.35 11.58
CA PHE A 83 -1.04 -4.49 12.52
C PHE A 83 -0.09 -3.49 13.19
N MET A 84 -0.45 -2.22 13.13
CA MET A 84 0.20 -1.13 13.86
C MET A 84 -0.60 -0.81 15.12
N ALA A 85 0.03 -0.97 16.29
CA ALA A 85 -0.63 -0.79 17.59
C ALA A 85 -0.60 0.66 18.11
N ASP A 86 0.14 1.56 17.44
CA ASP A 86 0.32 2.95 17.88
C ASP A 86 -0.86 3.87 17.45
N ALA A 87 -0.79 5.14 17.86
CA ALA A 87 -1.85 6.13 17.62
C ALA A 87 -2.09 6.47 16.14
N GLU A 88 -1.13 6.16 15.26
CA GLU A 88 -1.28 6.30 13.79
C GLU A 88 -1.92 5.04 13.17
N GLY A 89 -2.05 3.96 13.95
CA GLY A 89 -2.57 2.66 13.57
C GLY A 89 -4.00 2.65 13.02
N GLY A 90 -4.84 3.65 13.33
CA GLY A 90 -6.24 3.71 12.89
C GLY A 90 -6.39 3.55 11.37
N TYR A 91 -5.68 4.39 10.59
CA TYR A 91 -5.71 4.28 9.14
C TYR A 91 -4.78 3.19 8.60
N ALA A 92 -3.65 2.92 9.27
CA ALA A 92 -2.68 1.93 8.82
C ALA A 92 -3.22 0.48 8.89
N ASN A 93 -4.22 0.24 9.73
CA ASN A 93 -4.91 -1.05 9.89
C ASN A 93 -6.19 -1.16 9.07
N ARG A 94 -6.51 -0.15 8.24
CA ARG A 94 -7.64 -0.17 7.31
C ARG A 94 -7.16 -0.58 5.92
N PHE A 95 -7.90 -1.48 5.30
CA PHE A 95 -7.59 -2.03 3.98
C PHE A 95 -8.82 -1.99 3.07
N ASP A 96 -8.61 -1.68 1.80
CA ASP A 96 -9.64 -1.79 0.76
C ASP A 96 -9.56 -3.13 0.05
N GLY A 97 -10.70 -3.60 -0.45
CA GLY A 97 -10.80 -4.82 -1.22
C GLY A 97 -11.97 -4.83 -2.19
N PHE A 98 -12.02 -5.89 -2.99
CA PHE A 98 -13.13 -6.23 -3.87
C PHE A 98 -13.97 -7.35 -3.30
N TYR A 99 -15.28 -7.22 -3.46
CA TYR A 99 -16.27 -8.19 -3.02
C TYR A 99 -17.21 -8.56 -4.16
N GLY A 100 -17.23 -9.84 -4.54
CA GLY A 100 -17.94 -10.31 -5.71
C GLY A 100 -17.19 -10.06 -7.03
N ALA A 101 -17.63 -10.73 -8.09
CA ALA A 101 -17.05 -10.59 -9.44
C ALA A 101 -17.36 -9.22 -10.08
N ASP A 102 -18.25 -8.45 -9.48
CA ASP A 102 -18.63 -7.10 -9.86
C ASP A 102 -17.78 -6.01 -9.16
N HIS A 103 -16.79 -6.41 -8.36
CA HIS A 103 -15.80 -5.52 -7.75
C HIS A 103 -16.39 -4.42 -6.84
N TYR A 104 -17.45 -4.76 -6.08
CA TYR A 104 -17.91 -3.86 -5.03
C TYR A 104 -16.79 -3.60 -4.01
N ARG A 105 -16.70 -2.36 -3.54
CA ARG A 105 -15.81 -2.04 -2.42
C ARG A 105 -16.25 -2.78 -1.18
N ILE A 106 -15.29 -3.42 -0.53
CA ILE A 106 -15.37 -3.84 0.86
C ILE A 106 -14.15 -3.30 1.59
N GLU A 107 -14.34 -2.89 2.83
CA GLU A 107 -13.25 -2.37 3.65
C GLU A 107 -13.08 -3.28 4.86
N PHE A 108 -11.84 -3.44 5.29
CA PHE A 108 -11.47 -4.19 6.49
C PHE A 108 -10.70 -3.27 7.43
N TYR A 109 -10.91 -3.45 8.72
CA TYR A 109 -10.13 -2.81 9.77
C TYR A 109 -9.72 -3.88 10.78
N PHE A 110 -8.42 -4.00 11.05
CA PHE A 110 -7.92 -4.86 12.12
C PHE A 110 -7.80 -4.04 13.41
N SER A 111 -8.51 -4.48 14.44
CA SER A 111 -8.47 -3.85 15.77
C SER A 111 -7.47 -4.51 16.71
N GLU A 112 -7.14 -5.78 16.46
CA GLU A 112 -6.18 -6.55 17.23
C GLU A 112 -5.59 -7.64 16.34
N VAL A 113 -4.27 -7.77 16.35
CA VAL A 113 -3.57 -8.96 15.86
C VAL A 113 -2.64 -9.44 16.96
N ARG A 114 -2.70 -10.74 17.27
CA ARG A 114 -1.89 -11.33 18.33
C ARG A 114 -1.41 -12.72 17.92
N ARG A 115 -0.09 -12.91 17.95
CA ARG A 115 0.54 -14.23 17.80
C ARG A 115 0.11 -15.18 18.92
N ASP A 116 -0.16 -16.44 18.58
CA ASP A 116 -0.42 -17.49 19.56
C ASP A 116 0.86 -17.81 20.35
N SER A 117 0.73 -17.99 21.66
CA SER A 117 1.87 -18.18 22.56
C SER A 117 2.46 -19.59 22.53
N LEU A 118 1.73 -20.57 22.01
CA LEU A 118 2.13 -21.99 21.95
C LEU A 118 2.49 -22.40 20.52
N ASN A 119 1.85 -21.80 19.52
CA ASN A 119 2.09 -22.03 18.11
C ASN A 119 2.40 -20.71 17.38
N PRO A 120 3.67 -20.34 17.23
CA PRO A 120 4.04 -19.03 16.68
C PRO A 120 3.66 -18.82 15.21
N THR A 121 3.19 -19.85 14.50
CA THR A 121 2.69 -19.74 13.12
C THR A 121 1.22 -19.33 13.05
N VAL A 122 0.53 -19.25 14.19
CA VAL A 122 -0.89 -18.88 14.29
C VAL A 122 -1.03 -17.49 14.86
N TYR A 123 -1.86 -16.67 14.22
CA TYR A 123 -2.19 -15.32 14.63
C TYR A 123 -3.69 -15.18 14.78
N TYR A 124 -4.14 -14.68 15.93
CA TYR A 124 -5.52 -14.30 16.16
C TYR A 124 -5.75 -12.89 15.65
N VAL A 125 -6.85 -12.69 14.94
CA VAL A 125 -7.24 -11.39 14.37
C VAL A 125 -8.63 -11.05 14.84
N LYS A 126 -8.83 -9.80 15.29
CA LYS A 126 -10.13 -9.19 15.48
C LYS A 126 -10.23 -7.92 14.66
N GLY A 127 -11.44 -7.62 14.21
CA GLY A 127 -11.66 -6.44 13.39
C GLY A 127 -13.11 -6.18 13.09
N LYS A 128 -13.31 -5.26 12.15
CA LYS A 128 -14.60 -4.94 11.55
C LYS A 128 -14.44 -4.87 10.04
N ASN A 129 -15.43 -5.28 9.27
CA ASN A 129 -15.51 -5.00 7.84
C ASN A 129 -16.69 -4.07 7.54
N ARG A 130 -16.59 -3.29 6.47
CA ARG A 130 -17.66 -2.42 5.98
C ARG A 130 -18.03 -2.78 4.55
N TYR A 131 -19.31 -3.10 4.32
CA TYR A 131 -19.87 -3.35 3.00
C TYR A 131 -21.21 -2.64 2.85
N LYS A 132 -21.33 -1.74 1.87
CA LYS A 132 -22.53 -0.89 1.65
C LYS A 132 -23.00 -0.23 2.95
N LYS A 133 -22.07 0.36 3.70
CA LYS A 133 -22.27 1.01 5.02
C LYS A 133 -22.66 0.09 6.18
N ASN A 134 -22.84 -1.21 5.95
CA ASN A 134 -23.01 -2.18 7.04
C ASN A 134 -21.64 -2.51 7.61
N ILE A 135 -21.47 -2.26 8.90
CA ILE A 135 -20.25 -2.55 9.63
C ILE A 135 -20.50 -3.83 10.44
N THR A 136 -19.67 -4.84 10.22
CA THR A 136 -19.80 -6.14 10.86
C THR A 136 -18.50 -6.48 11.58
N PRO A 137 -18.51 -6.72 12.91
CA PRO A 137 -17.35 -7.24 13.62
C PRO A 137 -17.02 -8.66 13.17
N PHE A 138 -15.74 -9.00 13.13
CA PHE A 138 -15.27 -10.35 12.89
C PHE A 138 -14.11 -10.73 13.82
N GLU A 139 -13.94 -12.02 14.00
CA GLU A 139 -12.78 -12.62 14.67
C GLU A 139 -12.34 -13.88 13.95
N GLY A 140 -11.07 -14.24 14.07
CA GLY A 140 -10.57 -15.46 13.45
C GLY A 140 -9.07 -15.61 13.51
N THR A 141 -8.53 -16.38 12.58
CA THR A 141 -7.12 -16.76 12.59
C THR A 141 -6.47 -16.66 11.22
N VAL A 142 -5.18 -16.34 11.22
CA VAL A 142 -4.25 -16.54 10.11
C VAL A 142 -3.22 -17.59 10.55
N THR A 143 -3.03 -18.63 9.74
CA THR A 143 -2.11 -19.74 10.03
C THR A 143 -1.11 -19.90 8.90
N PHE A 144 0.15 -19.59 9.17
CA PHE A 144 1.25 -19.71 8.20
C PHE A 144 1.66 -21.17 8.02
N ASP A 145 1.63 -21.63 6.76
CA ASP A 145 1.90 -23.02 6.37
C ASP A 145 3.08 -23.16 5.41
N LYS A 146 3.54 -22.06 4.80
CA LYS A 146 4.74 -22.06 3.93
C LYS A 146 5.55 -20.79 4.11
N LEU A 147 6.86 -20.95 3.95
CA LEU A 147 7.85 -19.88 3.94
C LEU A 147 8.90 -20.24 2.89
N ALA A 148 9.34 -19.26 2.12
CA ALA A 148 10.43 -19.38 1.17
C ALA A 148 11.29 -18.12 1.22
N THR A 149 12.59 -18.24 0.98
CA THR A 149 13.36 -17.07 0.56
C THR A 149 13.18 -16.87 -0.94
N PHE A 150 13.32 -15.64 -1.41
CA PHE A 150 13.31 -15.37 -2.84
C PHE A 150 14.29 -14.28 -3.24
N LYS A 151 14.74 -14.34 -4.50
CA LYS A 151 15.47 -13.26 -5.15
C LYS A 151 14.79 -12.86 -6.44
N ASP A 152 14.69 -11.55 -6.67
CA ASP A 152 14.15 -11.01 -7.90
C ASP A 152 15.28 -10.63 -8.89
N PRO A 153 15.54 -11.44 -9.92
CA PRO A 153 16.60 -11.17 -10.89
C PRO A 153 16.33 -9.93 -11.76
N ASN A 154 15.13 -9.35 -11.69
CA ASN A 154 14.76 -8.16 -12.45
C ASN A 154 15.23 -6.86 -11.77
N HIS A 155 15.57 -6.88 -10.47
CA HIS A 155 15.97 -5.69 -9.72
C HIS A 155 17.48 -5.55 -9.57
N ASN A 156 17.98 -4.30 -9.44
CA ASN A 156 19.38 -4.02 -9.14
C ASN A 156 19.71 -4.29 -7.67
N GLU A 157 20.58 -5.27 -7.44
CA GLU A 157 21.01 -5.70 -6.10
C GLU A 157 21.71 -4.55 -5.35
N GLU A 158 22.37 -3.65 -6.08
CA GLU A 158 23.01 -2.45 -5.51
C GLU A 158 22.03 -1.52 -4.78
N HIS A 159 20.74 -1.52 -5.14
CA HIS A 159 19.72 -0.74 -4.42
C HIS A 159 19.41 -1.33 -3.04
N TYR A 160 19.69 -2.61 -2.82
CA TYR A 160 19.38 -3.32 -1.58
C TYR A 160 20.57 -3.43 -0.63
N ASP A 161 21.78 -3.35 -1.17
CA ASP A 161 23.03 -3.50 -0.41
C ASP A 161 23.59 -2.20 0.17
N ASN A 162 22.97 -1.04 -0.12
CA ASN A 162 23.36 0.21 0.51
C ASN A 162 23.07 0.20 2.03
N ASP A 163 23.78 1.03 2.79
CA ASP A 163 23.67 1.05 4.26
C ASP A 163 22.28 1.45 4.78
N GLU A 164 21.43 2.06 3.94
CA GLU A 164 20.10 2.53 4.31
C GLU A 164 19.03 1.42 4.23
N PHE A 165 19.10 0.57 3.20
CA PHE A 165 18.20 -0.59 3.04
C PHE A 165 18.78 -1.85 3.70
N ALA A 166 20.08 -2.08 3.52
CA ALA A 166 20.87 -3.15 4.15
C ALA A 166 20.15 -4.51 4.18
N LEU A 167 19.68 -4.98 3.02
CA LEU A 167 18.95 -6.24 2.89
C LEU A 167 19.80 -7.42 3.40
N LYS A 168 19.21 -8.25 4.26
CA LYS A 168 19.77 -9.53 4.65
C LYS A 168 19.16 -10.66 3.82
N GLU A 169 17.84 -10.72 3.76
CA GLU A 169 17.11 -11.76 3.03
C GLU A 169 15.66 -11.32 2.74
N SER A 170 15.11 -11.78 1.61
CA SER A 170 13.70 -11.55 1.26
C SER A 170 12.91 -12.85 1.39
N TYR A 171 11.69 -12.74 1.90
CA TYR A 171 10.83 -13.87 2.25
C TYR A 171 9.44 -13.75 1.64
N SER A 172 8.90 -14.88 1.21
CA SER A 172 7.49 -15.01 0.85
C SER A 172 6.85 -16.09 1.71
N ALA A 173 5.78 -15.72 2.41
CA ALA A 173 5.02 -16.61 3.26
C ALA A 173 3.60 -16.79 2.72
N GLN A 174 3.06 -18.00 2.94
CA GLN A 174 1.68 -18.34 2.65
C GLN A 174 0.99 -18.75 3.94
N ALA A 175 -0.26 -18.32 4.10
CA ALA A 175 -1.12 -18.71 5.20
C ALA A 175 -2.52 -19.10 4.70
N THR A 176 -3.26 -19.82 5.54
CA THR A 176 -4.73 -19.88 5.46
C THR A 176 -5.32 -18.86 6.42
N PHE A 177 -6.49 -18.31 6.08
CA PHE A 177 -7.25 -17.49 7.00
C PHE A 177 -8.71 -17.95 7.08
N ASP A 178 -9.33 -17.75 8.24
CA ASP A 178 -10.75 -17.97 8.51
C ASP A 178 -11.22 -16.89 9.49
N PHE A 179 -12.03 -15.94 9.01
CA PHE A 179 -12.59 -14.84 9.76
C PHE A 179 -14.10 -14.94 9.80
N LYS A 180 -14.64 -15.05 11.00
CA LYS A 180 -16.07 -15.25 11.27
C LYS A 180 -16.68 -13.92 11.64
N GLU A 181 -17.59 -13.42 10.80
CA GLU A 181 -18.41 -12.27 11.17
C GLU A 181 -19.36 -12.65 12.31
N ASN A 182 -19.71 -11.67 13.14
CA ASN A 182 -20.69 -11.85 14.21
C ASN A 182 -22.08 -12.20 13.61
N ALA A 183 -22.57 -13.39 13.94
CA ALA A 183 -23.80 -13.96 13.37
C ALA A 183 -25.10 -13.21 13.73
N VAL A 184 -25.05 -12.27 14.68
CA VAL A 184 -26.18 -11.38 15.02
C VAL A 184 -26.47 -10.40 13.88
N PHE A 185 -25.46 -10.03 13.08
CA PHE A 185 -25.61 -9.05 12.02
C PHE A 185 -26.30 -9.66 10.79
N LYS A 186 -27.25 -8.91 10.21
CA LYS A 186 -27.96 -9.38 9.02
C LYS A 186 -27.00 -9.50 7.85
N GLY A 187 -27.00 -10.67 7.22
CA GLY A 187 -26.15 -10.90 6.06
C GLY A 187 -24.70 -11.15 6.42
N SER A 188 -24.39 -11.56 7.65
CA SER A 188 -23.07 -12.02 8.08
C SER A 188 -22.71 -13.40 7.52
N GLY A 189 -21.42 -13.71 7.50
CA GLY A 189 -20.85 -14.95 7.01
C GLY A 189 -19.41 -15.19 7.49
N VAL A 190 -18.66 -15.95 6.71
CA VAL A 190 -17.25 -16.27 6.98
C VAL A 190 -16.43 -15.87 5.77
N PHE A 191 -15.35 -15.11 6.00
CA PHE A 191 -14.29 -14.94 5.02
C PHE A 191 -13.25 -16.03 5.23
N SER A 192 -12.89 -16.78 4.19
CA SER A 192 -11.80 -17.76 4.27
C SER A 192 -11.07 -17.92 2.95
N GLY A 193 -9.80 -18.27 3.03
CA GLY A 193 -8.95 -18.37 1.85
C GLY A 193 -7.46 -18.47 2.17
N LYS A 194 -6.65 -17.93 1.26
CA LYS A 194 -5.20 -17.85 1.38
C LYS A 194 -4.76 -16.41 1.60
N MET A 195 -3.74 -16.24 2.43
CA MET A 195 -3.02 -14.99 2.56
C MET A 195 -1.60 -15.21 2.04
N PHE A 196 -1.09 -14.25 1.29
CA PHE A 196 0.28 -14.16 0.85
C PHE A 196 0.92 -12.95 1.51
N LEU A 197 2.16 -13.09 1.97
CA LEU A 197 2.92 -12.05 2.64
C LEU A 197 4.34 -12.05 2.10
N ASP A 198 4.72 -10.97 1.44
CA ASP A 198 6.09 -10.75 0.97
C ASP A 198 6.74 -9.71 1.88
N PHE A 199 7.91 -10.01 2.38
CA PHE A 199 8.62 -9.17 3.35
C PHE A 199 10.13 -9.40 3.26
N TYR A 200 10.90 -8.59 3.97
CA TYR A 200 12.34 -8.75 4.03
C TYR A 200 12.87 -8.48 5.42
N GLU A 201 14.02 -9.08 5.73
CA GLU A 201 14.80 -8.81 6.92
C GLU A 201 16.02 -7.96 6.54
N ARG A 202 16.32 -6.95 7.36
CA ARG A 202 17.53 -6.13 7.25
C ARG A 202 18.68 -6.75 8.07
N LYS A 203 19.91 -6.30 7.81
CA LYS A 203 21.11 -6.76 8.54
C LYS A 203 21.06 -6.46 10.04
N ASP A 204 20.26 -5.48 10.47
CA ASP A 204 20.01 -5.15 11.89
C ASP A 204 18.91 -5.99 12.55
N GLY A 205 18.23 -6.87 11.80
CA GLY A 205 17.14 -7.73 12.26
C GLY A 205 15.74 -7.12 12.13
N THR A 206 15.61 -5.89 11.64
CA THR A 206 14.30 -5.28 11.35
C THR A 206 13.62 -6.00 10.21
N ILE A 207 12.29 -6.15 10.29
CA ILE A 207 11.47 -6.77 9.25
C ILE A 207 10.46 -5.76 8.72
N ASP A 208 10.33 -5.68 7.41
CA ASP A 208 9.43 -4.77 6.71
C ASP A 208 8.73 -5.46 5.53
N LEU A 209 7.58 -4.91 5.09
CA LEU A 209 6.83 -5.41 3.95
C LEU A 209 7.58 -5.17 2.62
N TRP A 210 7.50 -6.15 1.71
CA TRP A 210 8.10 -6.08 0.38
C TRP A 210 7.06 -5.71 -0.68
N TYR A 211 7.29 -4.61 -1.40
CA TYR A 211 6.36 -4.08 -2.42
C TYR A 211 6.88 -4.16 -3.85
N TYR A 212 8.10 -4.65 -4.04
CA TYR A 212 8.83 -4.37 -5.27
C TYR A 212 8.62 -5.41 -6.37
N SER A 213 8.20 -6.63 -6.02
CA SER A 213 8.14 -7.77 -6.96
C SER A 213 6.69 -8.14 -7.32
N GLN A 214 6.19 -7.66 -8.46
CA GLN A 214 4.83 -7.96 -8.95
C GLN A 214 4.59 -9.44 -9.28
N ASN A 215 5.67 -10.19 -9.54
CA ASN A 215 5.65 -11.64 -9.79
C ASN A 215 5.80 -12.47 -8.50
N ALA A 216 5.94 -11.84 -7.33
CA ALA A 216 5.88 -12.52 -6.04
C ALA A 216 4.42 -12.90 -5.68
N PRO A 217 4.20 -13.84 -4.75
CA PRO A 217 2.86 -14.30 -4.40
C PRO A 217 1.90 -13.20 -3.90
N ALA A 218 2.38 -12.20 -3.14
CA ALA A 218 1.55 -11.04 -2.77
C ALA A 218 1.50 -9.98 -3.88
N GLN A 219 2.11 -10.22 -5.04
CA GLN A 219 2.05 -9.38 -6.24
C GLN A 219 2.53 -7.94 -6.01
N GLY A 220 3.52 -7.76 -5.14
CA GLY A 220 4.04 -6.44 -4.77
C GLY A 220 3.14 -5.66 -3.81
N SER A 221 2.08 -6.26 -3.25
CA SER A 221 1.15 -5.55 -2.37
C SER A 221 1.54 -5.56 -0.90
N GLY A 222 2.72 -6.05 -0.54
CA GLY A 222 3.11 -6.35 0.84
C GLY A 222 2.41 -7.62 1.34
N PHE A 223 1.09 -7.53 1.57
CA PHE A 223 0.26 -8.72 1.78
C PHE A 223 -0.98 -8.71 0.90
N LYS A 224 -1.47 -9.90 0.57
CA LYS A 224 -2.69 -10.12 -0.18
C LYS A 224 -3.52 -11.23 0.46
N PHE A 225 -4.78 -10.95 0.76
CA PHE A 225 -5.78 -11.95 1.13
C PHE A 225 -6.62 -12.25 -0.11
N ASP A 226 -6.70 -13.54 -0.46
CA ASP A 226 -7.42 -14.04 -1.63
C ASP A 226 -8.30 -15.21 -1.20
N GLY A 227 -9.62 -15.04 -1.29
CA GLY A 227 -10.54 -15.99 -0.71
C GLY A 227 -11.98 -15.80 -1.12
N ASN A 228 -12.86 -16.31 -0.26
CA ASN A 228 -14.29 -16.21 -0.44
C ASN A 228 -14.98 -15.80 0.86
N TRP A 229 -16.04 -15.02 0.71
CA TRP A 229 -17.05 -14.85 1.75
C TRP A 229 -18.19 -15.85 1.54
N ARG A 230 -18.65 -16.50 2.60
CA ARG A 230 -19.80 -17.41 2.59
C ARG A 230 -20.83 -17.01 3.62
N ASN A 231 -22.07 -16.74 3.19
CA ASN A 231 -23.17 -16.40 4.09
C ASN A 231 -23.55 -17.55 5.02
N TYR A 232 -23.81 -17.27 6.30
CA TYR A 232 -24.22 -18.31 7.26
C TYR A 232 -25.60 -18.92 6.97
N LYS A 233 -26.56 -18.13 6.46
CA LYS A 233 -27.96 -18.56 6.31
C LYS A 233 -28.24 -19.13 4.93
N THR A 234 -27.71 -18.50 3.88
CA THR A 234 -28.03 -18.85 2.48
C THR A 234 -26.98 -19.74 1.84
N ASN A 235 -25.81 -19.93 2.48
CA ASN A 235 -24.62 -20.56 1.88
C ASN A 235 -24.16 -19.91 0.57
N GLN A 236 -24.64 -18.71 0.24
CA GLN A 236 -24.14 -17.96 -0.90
C GLN A 236 -22.66 -17.64 -0.70
N THR A 237 -21.86 -17.90 -1.73
CA THR A 237 -20.43 -17.61 -1.75
C THR A 237 -20.14 -16.47 -2.71
N LYS A 238 -19.21 -15.59 -2.35
CA LYS A 238 -18.68 -14.52 -3.20
C LYS A 238 -17.16 -14.45 -3.08
N PRO A 239 -16.41 -14.27 -4.19
CA PRO A 239 -14.98 -14.03 -4.10
C PRO A 239 -14.71 -12.73 -3.35
N VAL A 240 -13.59 -12.70 -2.64
CA VAL A 240 -13.11 -11.51 -1.93
C VAL A 240 -11.59 -11.43 -2.06
N VAL A 241 -11.08 -10.22 -2.24
CA VAL A 241 -9.65 -9.94 -2.23
C VAL A 241 -9.40 -8.59 -1.58
N TRP A 242 -8.41 -8.50 -0.70
CA TRP A 242 -7.91 -7.24 -0.16
C TRP A 242 -6.41 -7.35 0.08
N ALA A 243 -5.75 -6.20 0.20
CA ALA A 243 -4.30 -6.16 0.32
C ALA A 243 -3.85 -4.89 1.05
N LYS A 244 -2.56 -4.83 1.44
CA LYS A 244 -1.99 -3.60 2.01
C LYS A 244 -1.90 -2.50 0.95
N ASP A 245 -1.50 -2.85 -0.26
CA ASP A 245 -1.68 -2.02 -1.45
C ASP A 245 -2.51 -2.78 -2.50
N LEU A 246 -3.83 -2.55 -2.51
CA LEU A 246 -4.74 -3.17 -3.46
C LEU A 246 -4.44 -2.77 -4.91
N PHE A 247 -3.96 -1.54 -5.13
CA PHE A 247 -3.88 -0.95 -6.45
C PHE A 247 -2.65 -1.43 -7.23
N ILE A 248 -1.71 -2.13 -6.60
CA ILE A 248 -0.56 -2.65 -7.32
C ILE A 248 -0.90 -3.82 -8.27
N PHE A 249 -1.94 -4.61 -7.98
CA PHE A 249 -2.31 -5.78 -8.80
C PHE A 249 -3.72 -5.69 -9.37
N ALA A 250 -4.58 -4.81 -8.86
CA ALA A 250 -5.90 -4.52 -9.43
C ALA A 250 -5.83 -3.75 -10.77
N ASN A 251 -4.76 -3.93 -11.55
CA ASN A 251 -4.44 -3.08 -12.70
C ASN A 251 -5.41 -3.24 -13.87
N ASP A 252 -5.95 -4.45 -14.04
CA ASP A 252 -6.97 -4.77 -15.05
C ASP A 252 -8.22 -3.91 -14.88
N ILE A 253 -8.58 -3.60 -13.63
CA ILE A 253 -9.61 -2.62 -13.36
C ILE A 253 -9.05 -1.20 -13.28
N LEU A 254 -7.81 -0.96 -12.82
CA LEU A 254 -7.25 0.40 -12.65
C LEU A 254 -7.05 1.21 -13.91
N THR A 255 -6.74 0.59 -15.04
CA THR A 255 -6.75 1.32 -16.32
C THR A 255 -8.14 1.91 -16.61
N ASP A 256 -9.20 1.22 -16.16
CA ASP A 256 -10.55 1.78 -16.14
C ASP A 256 -10.89 2.47 -14.83
N PHE A 257 -10.14 2.34 -13.74
CA PHE A 257 -10.50 2.79 -12.39
C PHE A 257 -9.85 4.10 -12.01
N SER A 258 -8.73 4.48 -12.64
CA SER A 258 -7.96 5.68 -12.33
C SER A 258 -7.92 6.63 -13.52
N ILE A 259 -8.55 7.80 -13.42
CA ILE A 259 -8.51 8.85 -14.46
C ILE A 259 -8.00 10.15 -13.84
N GLY A 260 -6.72 10.48 -13.97
CA GLY A 260 -6.18 11.72 -13.38
C GLY A 260 -4.66 11.87 -13.57
N GLU A 261 -4.13 13.04 -13.24
CA GLU A 261 -2.73 13.39 -13.55
C GLU A 261 -1.73 13.09 -12.42
N ARG A 262 -2.18 12.82 -11.18
CA ARG A 262 -1.25 12.63 -10.02
C ARG A 262 -1.66 11.60 -8.95
N ASP A 263 -2.92 11.17 -8.84
CA ASP A 263 -3.43 10.24 -7.81
C ASP A 263 -4.46 9.23 -8.35
N VAL A 264 -4.82 8.19 -7.57
CA VAL A 264 -5.83 7.18 -7.93
C VAL A 264 -7.24 7.78 -7.98
N GLU A 265 -7.74 8.20 -9.15
CA GLU A 265 -9.10 8.73 -9.25
C GLU A 265 -10.11 7.69 -9.72
N ILE A 266 -11.01 7.26 -8.82
CA ILE A 266 -12.09 6.31 -9.14
C ILE A 266 -12.91 6.77 -10.36
N ASN A 267 -12.91 5.97 -11.43
CA ASN A 267 -13.75 6.21 -12.60
C ASN A 267 -15.23 6.22 -12.22
N LYS A 268 -15.95 7.21 -12.76
CA LYS A 268 -17.40 7.41 -12.57
C LYS A 268 -18.22 6.13 -12.78
N LYS A 269 -17.81 5.25 -13.71
CA LYS A 269 -18.44 3.94 -13.95
C LYS A 269 -18.49 3.07 -12.70
N TYR A 270 -17.51 3.14 -11.81
CA TYR A 270 -17.41 2.25 -10.63
C TYR A 270 -17.76 2.93 -9.30
N ARG A 271 -17.88 4.27 -9.26
CA ARG A 271 -18.22 5.01 -8.02
C ARG A 271 -19.45 4.46 -7.30
N HIS A 272 -20.49 4.10 -8.07
CA HIS A 272 -21.73 3.55 -7.52
C HIS A 272 -21.58 2.17 -6.84
N LEU A 273 -20.43 1.52 -6.97
CA LEU A 273 -20.10 0.24 -6.34
C LEU A 273 -19.45 0.40 -4.95
N GLY A 274 -19.69 1.55 -4.29
CA GLY A 274 -19.16 1.88 -2.97
C GLY A 274 -17.80 2.58 -2.98
N TRP A 275 -17.38 3.10 -4.14
CA TRP A 275 -16.10 3.81 -4.32
C TRP A 275 -16.26 5.32 -4.43
N ASP A 276 -17.49 5.82 -4.38
CA ASP A 276 -17.85 7.24 -4.37
C ASP A 276 -17.24 7.98 -3.18
N ASN A 277 -17.12 7.30 -2.04
CA ASN A 277 -16.53 7.82 -0.81
C ASN A 277 -15.06 7.39 -0.58
N TYR A 278 -14.33 6.99 -1.63
CA TYR A 278 -12.95 6.49 -1.49
C TYR A 278 -12.02 7.48 -0.77
N TRP A 279 -12.17 8.77 -1.09
CA TRP A 279 -11.40 9.86 -0.49
C TRP A 279 -12.00 10.41 0.81
N GLU A 280 -13.13 9.86 1.26
CA GLU A 280 -13.70 10.24 2.55
C GLU A 280 -12.93 9.51 3.65
N ASN A 281 -12.24 10.26 4.49
CA ASN A 281 -11.48 9.76 5.63
C ASN A 281 -12.38 9.43 6.83
N ASP A 282 -13.53 8.80 6.58
CA ASP A 282 -14.47 8.38 7.62
C ASP A 282 -13.89 7.23 8.45
N GLU A 283 -13.74 7.45 9.75
CA GLU A 283 -13.19 6.47 10.69
C GLU A 283 -14.28 5.55 11.24
N TRP A 284 -14.99 4.86 10.33
CA TRP A 284 -16.14 4.00 10.63
C TRP A 284 -15.85 2.85 11.59
N TRP A 285 -14.58 2.56 11.84
CA TRP A 285 -14.14 1.54 12.80
C TRP A 285 -14.20 2.01 14.25
N HIS A 286 -14.23 3.32 14.52
CA HIS A 286 -14.47 3.84 15.85
C HIS A 286 -15.93 3.67 16.25
N ASP A 287 -16.16 3.28 17.50
CA ASP A 287 -17.51 3.33 18.06
C ASP A 287 -17.90 4.81 18.15
N THR A 288 -19.02 5.19 17.55
CA THR A 288 -19.52 6.56 17.69
C THR A 288 -19.69 6.83 19.19
N PRO A 289 -19.14 7.93 19.74
CA PRO A 289 -19.36 8.25 21.14
C PRO A 289 -20.87 8.33 21.37
N THR A 290 -21.36 7.51 22.29
CA THR A 290 -22.73 7.57 22.74
C THR A 290 -22.94 8.97 23.28
N ILE A 291 -23.73 9.79 22.58
CA ILE A 291 -24.20 11.06 23.14
C ILE A 291 -25.08 10.65 24.33
N GLN A 292 -24.53 10.78 25.54
CA GLN A 292 -25.29 10.65 26.79
C GLN A 292 -26.22 11.83 26.97
#